data_AF-A0A957KR48-F1
#
_entry.id   AF-A0A957KR48-F1
#
_cell.length_a   1.000
_cell.length_b   1.000
_cell.length_c   1.000
_cell.angle_alpha   90.00
_cell.angle_beta   90.00
_cell.angle_gamma   90.00
#
_symmetry.space_group_name_H-M   'P 1'
#
loop_
_entity.id
_entity.type
_entity.pdbx_description
1 polymer ?
#
loop_
_entity_poly.entity_id
_entity_poly.type
_entity_poly.pdbx_seq_one_letter_code
_entity_poly.pdbx_strand_id
1 'polypeptide(L)'
;SNGSSNVGRLTMTNCIVTDNSALIGGGTISPGGGGGALYGYNSTITVDHSTFARNTTNDTAYGSFIEVLEDSTEAGRPQMVATIRNSIVSDHAGTVGGILAILAGNGSEVRFENGLYFNNSGGTYGTVTGLNTMKSQDPDYKSPGSPDYDYHIGRNSGARDGSSSGLAVDIDGETRDSRADFGADEYSITEPLTYQTSSVTENSIFVSWQMDPDYQEDVIRYEIVHDDQGVVASGSDRVRVIDVGMNTSYTLSDLDKYSLHVITVNAITSDGGTLASTGSSAYLTTDTFLYLPAVKR
;
A
#
# COMPACT_ATOMS: atom_id res chain seq x y z
N SER A 1 -30.99 23.01 25.86
CA SER A 1 -29.83 23.52 25.10
C SER A 1 -30.08 23.22 23.65
N ASN A 2 -30.15 24.25 22.80
CA ASN A 2 -30.42 24.08 21.37
C ASN A 2 -29.22 23.42 20.70
N GLY A 3 -29.47 22.30 20.01
CA GLY A 3 -28.54 21.44 19.29
C GLY A 3 -27.92 22.04 18.03
N SER A 4 -27.46 23.30 18.10
CA SER A 4 -27.01 24.04 16.91
C SER A 4 -25.48 24.17 16.82
N SER A 5 -24.69 23.35 17.51
CA SER A 5 -23.22 23.52 17.47
C SER A 5 -22.35 22.27 17.55
N ASN A 6 -22.89 21.08 17.79
CA ASN A 6 -22.08 19.87 17.91
C ASN A 6 -22.06 19.09 16.59
N VAL A 7 -21.74 19.77 15.49
CA VAL A 7 -21.40 19.08 14.24
C VAL A 7 -19.99 18.52 14.44
N GLY A 8 -19.89 17.24 14.80
CA GLY A 8 -18.62 16.53 14.80
C GLY A 8 -17.96 16.70 13.43
N ARG A 9 -16.66 16.96 13.39
CA ARG A 9 -15.92 17.07 12.13
C ARG A 9 -14.80 16.06 12.12
N LEU A 10 -14.76 15.26 11.06
CA LEU A 10 -13.66 14.35 10.78
C LEU A 10 -13.08 14.70 9.40
N THR A 11 -11.77 14.85 9.34
CA THR A 11 -11.02 14.97 8.10
C THR A 11 -10.00 13.85 8.07
N MET A 12 -10.03 13.08 6.99
CA MET A 12 -9.08 12.00 6.72
C MET A 12 -8.31 12.33 5.44
N THR A 13 -7.00 12.25 5.52
CA THR A 13 -6.09 12.47 4.39
C THR A 13 -4.96 11.48 4.48
N ASN A 14 -4.63 10.79 3.39
CA ASN A 14 -3.64 9.71 3.36
C ASN A 14 -3.86 8.70 4.49
N CYS A 15 -5.10 8.20 4.60
CA CYS A 15 -5.48 7.24 5.63
C CYS A 15 -5.82 5.88 5.01
N ILE A 16 -5.37 4.80 5.64
CA ILE A 16 -5.79 3.43 5.33
C ILE A 16 -6.69 2.93 6.45
N VAL A 17 -7.92 2.56 6.13
CA VAL A 17 -8.90 1.98 7.07
C VAL A 17 -9.41 0.68 6.48
N THR A 18 -8.87 -0.45 6.94
CA THR A 18 -9.08 -1.74 6.29
C THR A 18 -9.34 -2.85 7.29
N ASP A 19 -10.01 -3.91 6.81
CA ASP A 19 -10.27 -5.15 7.57
C ASP A 19 -10.98 -4.95 8.92
N ASN A 20 -11.65 -3.80 9.14
CA ASN A 20 -12.44 -3.61 10.34
C ASN A 20 -13.72 -4.43 10.29
N SER A 21 -14.21 -4.83 11.46
CA SER A 21 -15.49 -5.49 11.60
C SER A 21 -16.32 -4.80 12.66
N ALA A 22 -17.40 -4.14 12.23
CA ALA A 22 -18.33 -3.49 13.14
C ALA A 22 -19.45 -4.46 13.53
N LEU A 23 -19.71 -4.55 14.84
CA LEU A 23 -20.78 -5.34 15.42
C LEU A 23 -21.81 -4.42 16.05
N ILE A 24 -23.09 -4.71 15.84
CA ILE A 24 -24.15 -4.01 16.58
C ILE A 24 -24.00 -4.29 18.09
N GLY A 25 -24.13 -3.24 18.90
CA GLY A 25 -24.14 -3.38 20.35
C GLY A 25 -25.43 -4.04 20.85
N GLY A 26 -25.35 -4.89 21.87
CA GLY A 26 -26.51 -5.57 22.49
C GLY A 26 -27.36 -4.71 23.42
N GLY A 27 -27.30 -3.38 23.31
CA GLY A 27 -28.06 -2.45 24.14
C GLY A 27 -29.55 -2.40 23.78
N THR A 28 -30.40 -2.04 24.74
CA THR A 28 -31.85 -1.88 24.53
C THR A 28 -32.22 -0.68 23.65
N ILE A 29 -31.29 0.27 23.50
CA ILE A 29 -31.39 1.40 22.58
C ILE A 29 -30.32 1.16 21.51
N SER A 30 -30.76 0.75 20.32
CA SER A 30 -29.91 0.68 19.14
C SER A 30 -30.43 1.67 18.11
N PRO A 31 -29.76 2.82 17.91
CA PRO A 31 -30.18 3.82 16.92
C PRO A 31 -29.89 3.39 15.46
N GLY A 32 -29.49 2.14 15.25
CA GLY A 32 -28.75 1.69 14.08
C GLY A 32 -27.28 1.54 14.46
N GLY A 33 -26.68 0.39 14.14
CA GLY A 33 -25.26 0.14 14.29
C GLY A 33 -24.70 -0.31 12.95
N GLY A 34 -23.42 -0.02 12.71
CA GLY A 34 -22.86 -0.15 11.38
C GLY A 34 -21.65 0.74 11.17
N GLY A 35 -21.38 1.06 9.91
CA GLY A 35 -20.20 1.83 9.53
C GLY A 35 -18.94 1.00 9.71
N GLY A 36 -18.86 -0.13 8.99
CA GLY A 36 -17.73 -1.06 9.06
C GLY A 36 -16.38 -0.35 9.01
N ALA A 37 -16.27 0.71 8.20
CA ALA A 37 -15.16 1.65 8.25
C ALA A 37 -15.50 2.97 8.94
N LEU A 38 -16.63 3.58 8.57
CA LEU A 38 -17.03 4.90 9.06
C LEU A 38 -18.48 4.92 9.51
N TYR A 39 -18.71 5.37 10.74
CA TYR A 39 -20.02 5.71 11.27
C TYR A 39 -20.04 7.19 11.65
N GLY A 40 -21.11 7.89 11.26
CA GLY A 40 -21.32 9.26 11.72
C GLY A 40 -22.77 9.57 12.05
N TYR A 41 -22.93 10.45 13.04
CA TYR A 41 -24.20 10.93 13.54
C TYR A 41 -24.11 12.44 13.77
N ASN A 42 -24.94 13.24 13.10
CA ASN A 42 -24.92 14.71 13.16
C ASN A 42 -23.51 15.30 12.96
N SER A 43 -22.80 14.86 11.92
CA SER A 43 -21.39 15.22 11.69
C SER A 43 -21.10 15.62 10.25
N THR A 44 -19.89 16.10 9.98
CA THR A 44 -19.35 16.30 8.63
C THR A 44 -18.08 15.48 8.50
N ILE A 45 -18.02 14.63 7.48
CA ILE A 45 -16.84 13.83 7.15
C ILE A 45 -16.28 14.30 5.82
N THR A 46 -14.97 14.54 5.77
CA THR A 46 -14.24 14.79 4.52
C THR A 46 -13.09 13.81 4.43
N VAL A 47 -13.06 13.07 3.33
CA VAL A 47 -12.06 12.05 3.03
C VAL A 47 -11.39 12.40 1.72
N ASP A 48 -10.06 12.46 1.72
CA ASP A 48 -9.24 12.76 0.56
C ASP A 48 -8.06 11.80 0.51
N HIS A 49 -7.71 11.24 -0.65
CA HIS A 49 -6.58 10.30 -0.79
C HIS A 49 -6.54 9.27 0.32
N SER A 50 -7.59 8.47 0.47
CA SER A 50 -7.66 7.48 1.53
C SER A 50 -8.14 6.15 0.97
N THR A 51 -7.70 5.06 1.57
CA THR A 51 -8.01 3.71 1.15
C THR A 51 -8.91 3.06 2.20
N PHE A 52 -10.12 2.70 1.79
CA PHE A 52 -11.06 1.92 2.58
C PHE A 52 -11.26 0.60 1.87
N ALA A 53 -10.88 -0.49 2.51
CA ALA A 53 -10.97 -1.80 1.88
C ALA A 53 -11.37 -2.88 2.88
N ARG A 54 -12.17 -3.83 2.42
CA ARG A 54 -12.48 -5.06 3.18
C ARG A 54 -13.07 -4.85 4.57
N ASN A 55 -13.70 -3.70 4.81
CA ASN A 55 -14.40 -3.49 6.06
C ASN A 55 -15.77 -4.18 5.99
N THR A 56 -16.19 -4.73 7.13
CA THR A 56 -17.38 -5.58 7.24
C THR A 56 -18.30 -5.13 8.35
N THR A 57 -19.56 -5.49 8.22
CA THR A 57 -20.56 -5.44 9.31
C THR A 57 -21.20 -6.81 9.46
N ASN A 58 -21.69 -7.12 10.67
CA ASN A 58 -22.44 -8.36 10.91
C ASN A 58 -23.90 -8.29 10.45
N ASP A 59 -24.63 -9.40 10.61
CA ASP A 59 -25.97 -9.70 10.08
C ASP A 59 -27.10 -8.68 10.38
N THR A 60 -26.82 -7.72 11.26
CA THR A 60 -27.81 -6.77 11.78
C THR A 60 -27.35 -5.31 11.65
N ALA A 61 -26.15 -5.08 11.12
CA ALA A 61 -25.52 -3.77 11.00
C ALA A 61 -25.40 -3.34 9.53
N TYR A 62 -25.53 -2.03 9.28
CA TYR A 62 -25.59 -1.46 7.92
C TYR A 62 -24.31 -0.71 7.54
N GLY A 63 -24.08 -0.51 6.24
CA GLY A 63 -22.97 0.31 5.78
C GLY A 63 -21.63 -0.34 6.06
N SER A 64 -21.31 -1.44 5.37
CA SER A 64 -20.00 -2.12 5.51
C SER A 64 -18.83 -1.21 5.14
N PHE A 65 -19.05 -0.19 4.31
CA PHE A 65 -18.15 0.96 4.18
C PHE A 65 -18.56 2.08 5.15
N ILE A 66 -19.70 2.71 4.89
CA ILE A 66 -20.11 3.93 5.60
C ILE A 66 -21.60 3.93 5.95
N GLU A 67 -21.89 4.33 7.18
CA GLU A 67 -23.23 4.65 7.67
C GLU A 67 -23.25 6.11 8.16
N VAL A 68 -24.13 6.92 7.58
CA VAL A 68 -24.34 8.32 7.98
C VAL A 68 -25.79 8.55 8.36
N LEU A 69 -26.02 9.12 9.54
CA LEU A 69 -27.35 9.31 10.13
C LEU A 69 -27.52 10.74 10.68
N GLU A 70 -28.77 11.18 10.78
CA GLU A 70 -29.15 12.36 11.56
C GLU A 70 -30.08 12.00 12.74
N ASP A 71 -30.06 12.84 13.77
CA ASP A 71 -31.10 12.92 14.78
C ASP A 71 -32.28 13.76 14.27
N SER A 72 -33.29 13.06 13.75
CA SER A 72 -34.53 13.69 13.29
C SER A 72 -35.29 14.44 14.37
N THR A 73 -34.97 14.24 15.65
CA THR A 73 -35.59 14.91 16.81
C THR A 73 -34.83 16.16 17.26
N GLU A 74 -33.60 16.37 16.77
CA GLU A 74 -32.81 17.55 17.10
C GLU A 74 -33.33 18.80 16.36
N ALA A 75 -33.45 19.91 17.11
CA ALA A 75 -33.94 21.17 16.57
C ALA A 75 -33.01 21.68 15.45
N GLY A 76 -33.57 21.85 14.25
CA GLY A 76 -32.81 22.25 13.06
C GLY A 76 -32.39 21.09 12.15
N ARG A 77 -32.59 19.83 12.57
CA ARG A 77 -32.32 18.61 11.79
C ARG A 77 -30.99 18.67 11.03
N PRO A 78 -29.86 18.68 11.76
CA PRO A 78 -28.55 18.80 11.12
C PRO A 78 -28.25 17.54 10.30
N GLN A 79 -28.51 17.61 9.00
CA GLN A 79 -28.17 16.56 8.05
C GLN A 79 -26.66 16.32 8.03
N MET A 80 -26.27 15.05 8.06
CA MET A 80 -24.89 14.67 7.91
C MET A 80 -24.47 14.67 6.44
N VAL A 81 -23.26 15.14 6.16
CA VAL A 81 -22.66 15.05 4.82
C VAL A 81 -21.29 14.41 4.94
N ALA A 82 -21.09 13.31 4.20
CA ALA A 82 -19.78 12.73 3.95
C ALA A 82 -19.35 13.04 2.51
N THR A 83 -18.20 13.69 2.33
CA THR A 83 -17.57 13.85 1.01
C THR A 83 -16.34 12.97 0.93
N ILE A 84 -16.30 12.11 -0.09
CA ILE A 84 -15.20 11.18 -0.37
C ILE A 84 -14.64 11.53 -1.74
N ARG A 85 -13.35 11.81 -1.82
CA ARG A 85 -12.70 12.20 -3.07
C ARG A 85 -11.30 11.64 -3.21
N ASN A 86 -10.88 11.40 -4.44
CA ASN A 86 -9.57 10.84 -4.81
C ASN A 86 -9.18 9.60 -4.00
N SER A 87 -10.18 8.81 -3.58
CA SER A 87 -10.03 7.76 -2.59
C SER A 87 -10.41 6.41 -3.20
N ILE A 88 -9.88 5.33 -2.63
CA ILE A 88 -10.27 3.98 -2.97
C ILE A 88 -11.28 3.49 -1.93
N VAL A 89 -12.40 2.93 -2.42
CA VAL A 89 -13.39 2.20 -1.62
C VAL A 89 -13.60 0.84 -2.28
N SER A 90 -13.09 -0.24 -1.66
CA SER A 90 -13.14 -1.55 -2.30
C SER A 90 -13.47 -2.73 -1.37
N ASP A 91 -13.99 -3.79 -1.95
CA ASP A 91 -14.10 -5.11 -1.32
C ASP A 91 -14.89 -5.14 0.00
N HIS A 92 -15.78 -4.16 0.22
CA HIS A 92 -16.61 -4.12 1.41
C HIS A 92 -17.69 -5.20 1.35
N ALA A 93 -17.69 -6.08 2.36
CA ALA A 93 -18.55 -7.25 2.41
C ALA A 93 -19.54 -7.19 3.59
N GLY A 94 -20.82 -7.50 3.32
CA GLY A 94 -21.74 -7.91 4.35
C GLY A 94 -21.52 -9.38 4.74
N THR A 95 -21.64 -9.73 6.03
CA THR A 95 -21.60 -11.14 6.46
C THR A 95 -22.83 -11.94 6.04
N VAL A 96 -23.92 -11.25 5.64
CA VAL A 96 -25.11 -11.83 5.02
C VAL A 96 -25.48 -11.06 3.75
N GLY A 97 -26.13 -11.75 2.82
CA GLY A 97 -26.59 -11.16 1.57
C GLY A 97 -27.59 -10.03 1.81
N GLY A 98 -27.37 -8.88 1.18
CA GLY A 98 -28.27 -7.72 1.23
C GLY A 98 -27.87 -6.61 2.22
N ILE A 99 -26.79 -6.78 2.99
CA ILE A 99 -26.20 -5.68 3.77
C ILE A 99 -25.60 -4.63 2.82
N LEU A 100 -26.07 -3.40 2.94
CA LEU A 100 -25.61 -2.26 2.15
C LEU A 100 -24.14 -1.92 2.43
N ALA A 101 -23.38 -1.58 1.38
CA ALA A 101 -22.07 -0.95 1.55
C ALA A 101 -22.19 0.49 2.05
N ILE A 102 -23.23 1.21 1.59
CA ILE A 102 -23.45 2.62 1.91
C ILE A 102 -24.87 2.81 2.41
N LEU A 103 -25.02 3.40 3.60
CA LEU A 103 -26.30 3.88 4.12
C LEU A 103 -26.23 5.38 4.40
N ALA A 104 -27.07 6.15 3.71
CA ALA A 104 -27.29 7.57 3.95
C ALA A 104 -28.71 7.82 4.48
N GLY A 105 -28.86 7.74 5.81
CA GLY A 105 -30.16 7.75 6.47
C GLY A 105 -30.68 9.14 6.82
N ASN A 106 -31.99 9.22 7.00
CA ASN A 106 -32.70 10.37 7.57
C ASN A 106 -32.49 11.71 6.83
N GLY A 107 -32.09 11.71 5.56
CA GLY A 107 -31.83 12.94 4.79
C GLY A 107 -30.36 13.38 4.81
N SER A 108 -29.47 12.58 5.39
CA SER A 108 -28.02 12.68 5.23
C SER A 108 -27.59 12.32 3.81
N GLU A 109 -26.36 12.70 3.45
CA GLU A 109 -25.79 12.49 2.12
C GLU A 109 -24.38 11.89 2.18
N VAL A 110 -24.10 10.96 1.26
CA VAL A 110 -22.75 10.53 0.90
C VAL A 110 -22.45 10.98 -0.53
N ARG A 111 -21.41 11.77 -0.69
CA ARG A 111 -21.02 12.38 -1.97
C ARG A 111 -19.64 11.91 -2.39
N PHE A 112 -19.54 11.40 -3.60
CA PHE A 112 -18.29 11.02 -4.24
C PHE A 112 -17.83 12.09 -5.23
N GLU A 113 -16.55 12.46 -5.16
CA GLU A 113 -15.91 13.41 -6.09
C GLU A 113 -14.60 12.77 -6.60
N ASN A 114 -14.69 11.88 -7.59
CA ASN A 114 -13.54 11.14 -8.15
C ASN A 114 -12.93 10.09 -7.21
N GLY A 115 -12.36 9.02 -7.78
CA GLY A 115 -11.78 7.90 -7.03
C GLY A 115 -12.08 6.55 -7.65
N LEU A 116 -11.94 5.49 -6.85
CA LEU A 116 -12.18 4.10 -7.25
C LEU A 116 -13.21 3.45 -6.32
N TYR A 117 -14.24 2.82 -6.90
CA TYR A 117 -15.26 2.06 -6.18
C TYR A 117 -15.38 0.67 -6.81
N PHE A 118 -14.82 -0.34 -6.14
CA PHE A 118 -14.65 -1.67 -6.73
C PHE A 118 -15.10 -2.80 -5.81
N ASN A 119 -15.82 -3.78 -6.38
CA ASN A 119 -16.17 -5.04 -5.71
C ASN A 119 -16.84 -4.89 -4.32
N ASN A 120 -17.61 -3.81 -4.12
CA ASN A 120 -18.38 -3.60 -2.90
C ASN A 120 -19.74 -4.30 -2.98
N SER A 121 -20.09 -5.04 -1.93
CA SER A 121 -21.34 -5.82 -1.87
C SER A 121 -22.54 -5.01 -1.37
N GLY A 122 -23.74 -5.44 -1.76
CA GLY A 122 -25.02 -5.01 -1.19
C GLY A 122 -25.52 -3.60 -1.52
N GLY A 123 -24.79 -2.81 -2.31
CA GLY A 123 -25.29 -1.58 -2.90
C GLY A 123 -25.46 -0.43 -1.92
N THR A 124 -26.36 0.50 -2.25
CA THR A 124 -26.49 1.80 -1.57
C THR A 124 -27.93 2.10 -1.19
N TYR A 125 -28.14 2.75 -0.05
CA TYR A 125 -29.45 3.29 0.36
C TYR A 125 -29.36 4.77 0.73
N GLY A 126 -30.42 5.51 0.40
CA GLY A 126 -30.53 6.93 0.69
C GLY A 126 -29.88 7.83 -0.38
N THR A 127 -29.49 9.03 0.02
CA THR A 127 -28.89 10.02 -0.90
C THR A 127 -27.40 9.73 -1.10
N VAL A 128 -27.07 9.08 -2.21
CA VAL A 128 -25.69 8.87 -2.65
C VAL A 128 -25.48 9.53 -4.01
N THR A 129 -24.55 10.49 -4.06
CA THR A 129 -24.29 11.30 -5.26
C THR A 129 -22.86 11.10 -5.76
N GLY A 130 -22.65 11.27 -7.07
CA GLY A 130 -21.32 11.20 -7.68
C GLY A 130 -20.69 9.80 -7.76
N LEU A 131 -21.37 8.74 -7.28
CA LEU A 131 -20.84 7.37 -7.35
C LEU A 131 -20.49 6.93 -8.78
N ASN A 132 -21.24 7.41 -9.78
CA ASN A 132 -20.98 7.17 -11.20
C ASN A 132 -19.70 7.85 -11.74
N THR A 133 -19.05 8.70 -10.94
CA THR A 133 -17.77 9.33 -11.28
C THR A 133 -16.58 8.48 -10.84
N MET A 134 -16.81 7.45 -10.03
CA MET A 134 -15.78 6.54 -9.54
C MET A 134 -15.41 5.52 -10.61
N LYS A 135 -14.12 5.22 -10.75
CA LYS A 135 -13.64 4.09 -11.56
C LYS A 135 -14.06 2.76 -10.92
N SER A 136 -14.30 1.74 -11.75
CA SER A 136 -14.71 0.40 -11.31
C SER A 136 -13.66 -0.67 -11.63
N GLN A 137 -12.40 -0.27 -11.71
CA GLN A 137 -11.27 -1.15 -12.00
C GLN A 137 -10.69 -1.69 -10.70
N ASP A 138 -9.97 -2.81 -10.78
CA ASP A 138 -9.31 -3.44 -9.63
C ASP A 138 -8.22 -2.51 -9.07
N PRO A 139 -8.17 -2.25 -7.74
CA PRO A 139 -7.07 -1.52 -7.14
C PRO A 139 -5.75 -2.31 -7.12
N ASP A 140 -5.75 -3.62 -7.43
CA ASP A 140 -4.54 -4.44 -7.61
C ASP A 140 -3.60 -4.36 -6.40
N TYR A 141 -4.12 -4.53 -5.18
CA TYR A 141 -3.29 -4.45 -3.97
C TYR A 141 -2.22 -5.55 -3.94
N LYS A 142 -1.02 -5.23 -3.44
CA LYS A 142 0.11 -6.19 -3.37
C LYS A 142 -0.19 -7.43 -2.52
N SER A 143 -0.65 -7.25 -1.28
CA SER A 143 -0.98 -8.37 -0.37
C SER A 143 -2.04 -7.94 0.65
N PRO A 144 -3.32 -7.78 0.24
CA PRO A 144 -4.35 -7.28 1.13
C PRO A 144 -4.73 -8.32 2.20
N GLY A 145 -4.75 -7.89 3.46
CA GLY A 145 -5.12 -8.72 4.62
C GLY A 145 -4.00 -9.60 5.17
N SER A 146 -4.35 -10.47 6.12
CA SER A 146 -3.38 -11.31 6.84
C SER A 146 -2.55 -12.21 5.92
N PRO A 147 -1.23 -12.35 6.17
CA PRO A 147 -0.48 -11.75 7.28
C PRO A 147 0.08 -10.35 7.00
N ASP A 148 0.14 -9.91 5.74
CA ASP A 148 0.98 -8.78 5.34
C ASP A 148 0.27 -7.43 5.46
N TYR A 149 -1.04 -7.39 5.24
CA TYR A 149 -1.88 -6.18 5.25
C TYR A 149 -1.30 -5.05 4.38
N ASP A 150 -0.73 -5.44 3.24
CA ASP A 150 -0.11 -4.53 2.29
C ASP A 150 -1.15 -4.03 1.27
N TYR A 151 -1.55 -2.78 1.47
CA TYR A 151 -2.53 -2.07 0.65
C TYR A 151 -1.88 -1.09 -0.33
N HIS A 152 -0.57 -1.18 -0.54
CA HIS A 152 0.06 -0.52 -1.69
C HIS A 152 -0.58 -1.06 -2.96
N ILE A 153 -0.80 -0.16 -3.91
CA ILE A 153 -1.37 -0.53 -5.20
C ILE A 153 -0.30 -1.09 -6.11
N GLY A 154 -0.68 -2.02 -6.99
CA GLY A 154 0.20 -2.69 -7.93
C GLY A 154 0.28 -1.98 -9.28
N ARG A 155 1.17 -2.48 -10.13
CA ARG A 155 1.45 -1.90 -11.45
C ARG A 155 0.20 -1.76 -12.33
N ASN A 156 -0.74 -2.69 -12.23
CA ASN A 156 -1.92 -2.74 -13.08
C ASN A 156 -3.16 -2.11 -12.43
N SER A 157 -2.98 -1.49 -11.27
CA SER A 157 -4.07 -0.86 -10.52
C SER A 157 -4.82 0.18 -11.33
N GLY A 158 -6.14 0.11 -11.30
CA GLY A 158 -7.02 1.15 -11.83
C GLY A 158 -6.97 2.47 -11.05
N ALA A 159 -6.41 2.45 -9.84
CA ALA A 159 -6.17 3.65 -9.04
C ALA A 159 -5.09 4.55 -9.65
N ARG A 160 -4.20 3.96 -10.48
CA ARG A 160 -3.07 4.67 -11.05
C ARG A 160 -3.45 5.87 -11.88
N ASP A 161 -2.66 6.91 -11.70
CA ASP A 161 -2.71 8.23 -12.27
C ASP A 161 -4.12 8.82 -12.37
N GLY A 162 -4.96 8.52 -11.37
CA GLY A 162 -6.40 8.80 -11.37
C GLY A 162 -6.76 10.17 -10.81
N SER A 163 -5.90 10.73 -9.99
CA SER A 163 -6.12 11.95 -9.22
C SER A 163 -5.38 13.13 -9.83
N SER A 164 -5.97 14.32 -9.72
CA SER A 164 -5.35 15.60 -10.09
C SER A 164 -5.03 16.44 -8.83
N SER A 165 -4.77 15.77 -7.71
CA SER A 165 -4.58 16.40 -6.41
C SER A 165 -3.33 17.25 -6.30
N GLY A 166 -3.35 18.20 -5.36
CA GLY A 166 -2.18 18.99 -4.96
C GLY A 166 -1.49 18.48 -3.69
N LEU A 167 -1.84 17.29 -3.18
CA LEU A 167 -1.11 16.69 -2.07
C LEU A 167 0.30 16.31 -2.54
N ALA A 168 1.30 16.72 -1.77
CA ALA A 168 2.70 16.55 -2.16
C ALA A 168 3.25 15.15 -1.81
N VAL A 169 2.68 14.50 -0.81
CA VAL A 169 3.13 13.19 -0.33
C VAL A 169 1.95 12.24 -0.06
N ASP A 170 2.22 10.95 -0.05
CA ASP A 170 1.29 9.88 0.33
C ASP A 170 1.38 9.52 1.83
N ILE A 171 0.91 8.33 2.21
CA ILE A 171 0.90 7.84 3.60
C ILE A 171 2.28 7.42 4.10
N ASP A 172 3.15 6.93 3.22
CA ASP A 172 4.51 6.51 3.52
C ASP A 172 5.53 7.66 3.41
N GLY A 173 5.06 8.82 2.94
CA GLY A 173 5.83 10.05 2.82
C GLY A 173 6.57 10.17 1.50
N GLU A 174 6.24 9.34 0.52
CA GLU A 174 6.80 9.38 -0.82
C GLU A 174 6.15 10.52 -1.61
N THR A 175 6.87 11.07 -2.58
CA THR A 175 6.38 12.24 -3.32
C THR A 175 5.36 11.81 -4.36
N ARG A 176 4.16 12.41 -4.29
CA ARG A 176 3.14 12.23 -5.33
C ARG A 176 3.58 12.91 -6.61
N ASP A 177 3.42 12.24 -7.74
CA ASP A 177 3.77 12.80 -9.03
C ASP A 177 2.68 13.78 -9.54
N SER A 178 2.85 14.31 -10.76
CA SER A 178 1.91 15.28 -11.35
C SER A 178 0.50 14.72 -11.64
N ARG A 179 0.34 13.41 -11.56
CA ARG A 179 -0.88 12.64 -11.75
C ARG A 179 -0.95 11.63 -10.61
N ALA A 180 -1.22 12.12 -9.40
CA ALA A 180 -1.35 11.28 -8.22
C ALA A 180 -2.30 10.09 -8.40
N ASP A 181 -2.03 9.03 -7.67
CA ASP A 181 -2.89 7.86 -7.61
C ASP A 181 -4.11 8.08 -6.71
N PHE A 182 -5.16 7.29 -6.91
CA PHE A 182 -6.25 7.24 -5.93
C PHE A 182 -5.83 6.49 -4.68
N GLY A 183 -6.37 6.92 -3.54
CA GLY A 183 -6.13 6.26 -2.27
C GLY A 183 -4.99 6.88 -1.48
N ALA A 184 -4.64 6.23 -0.38
CA ALA A 184 -3.68 6.76 0.57
C ALA A 184 -2.23 6.75 0.08
N ASP A 185 -1.96 5.92 -0.93
CA ASP A 185 -0.65 5.54 -1.37
C ASP A 185 -0.41 5.94 -2.83
N GLU A 186 0.84 6.06 -3.24
CA GLU A 186 1.24 6.12 -4.65
C GLU A 186 1.80 4.78 -5.08
N TYR A 187 1.58 4.42 -6.33
CA TYR A 187 2.32 3.37 -6.96
C TYR A 187 3.80 3.77 -7.02
N SER A 188 4.56 3.29 -6.05
CA SER A 188 6.01 3.43 -6.05
C SER A 188 6.68 2.07 -6.20
N ILE A 189 7.79 2.12 -6.92
CA ILE A 189 8.68 0.99 -7.13
C ILE A 189 9.92 1.34 -6.33
N THR A 190 9.82 1.35 -5.00
CA THR A 190 10.92 1.86 -4.19
C THR A 190 12.15 0.95 -4.31
N GLU A 191 11.97 -0.38 -4.35
CA GLU A 191 13.07 -1.35 -4.56
C GLU A 191 12.55 -2.65 -5.23
N PRO A 192 12.42 -2.72 -6.57
CA PRO A 192 11.88 -3.90 -7.26
C PRO A 192 12.79 -5.14 -7.15
N LEU A 193 14.01 -4.97 -6.67
CA LEU A 193 14.99 -6.03 -6.48
C LEU A 193 15.71 -5.83 -5.14
N THR A 194 15.36 -6.65 -4.16
CA THR A 194 15.97 -6.62 -2.83
C THR A 194 17.15 -7.57 -2.74
N TYR A 195 18.17 -7.22 -1.95
CA TYR A 195 19.44 -7.92 -1.87
C TYR A 195 19.80 -8.28 -0.42
N GLN A 196 20.33 -9.48 -0.21
CA GLN A 196 20.82 -9.95 1.08
C GLN A 196 22.13 -10.73 0.96
N THR A 197 22.94 -10.69 2.01
CA THR A 197 24.16 -11.49 2.17
C THR A 197 24.07 -12.23 3.50
N SER A 198 24.20 -13.56 3.48
CA SER A 198 24.08 -14.39 4.69
C SER A 198 25.42 -14.99 5.14
N SER A 199 26.42 -15.08 4.25
CA SER A 199 27.76 -15.50 4.63
C SER A 199 28.85 -14.81 3.80
N VAL A 200 29.89 -14.36 4.50
CA VAL A 200 31.15 -13.87 3.94
C VAL A 200 32.26 -14.63 4.65
N THR A 201 33.19 -15.19 3.88
CA THR A 201 34.36 -15.91 4.40
C THR A 201 35.63 -15.22 3.91
N GLU A 202 36.80 -15.78 4.25
CA GLU A 202 38.08 -15.28 3.74
C GLU A 202 38.21 -15.36 2.22
N ASN A 203 37.42 -16.16 1.50
CA ASN A 203 37.56 -16.31 0.03
C ASN A 203 36.24 -16.51 -0.71
N SER A 204 35.10 -16.26 -0.06
CA SER A 204 33.79 -16.38 -0.69
C SER A 204 32.75 -15.44 -0.11
N ILE A 205 31.77 -15.09 -0.93
CA ILE A 205 30.60 -14.28 -0.56
C ILE A 205 29.36 -14.97 -1.12
N PHE A 206 28.41 -15.32 -0.25
CA PHE A 206 27.08 -15.79 -0.66
C PHE A 206 26.09 -14.64 -0.68
N VAL A 207 25.42 -14.48 -1.81
CA VAL A 207 24.42 -13.44 -2.04
C VAL A 207 23.10 -14.07 -2.45
N SER A 208 22.00 -13.45 -2.05
CA SER A 208 20.65 -13.82 -2.47
C SER A 208 19.83 -12.56 -2.71
N TRP A 209 18.86 -12.63 -3.62
CA TRP A 209 18.01 -11.50 -3.95
C TRP A 209 16.58 -11.96 -4.20
N GLN A 210 15.66 -11.01 -4.14
CA GLN A 210 14.24 -11.24 -4.39
C GLN A 210 13.69 -10.10 -5.25
N MET A 211 13.08 -10.47 -6.37
CA MET A 211 12.33 -9.56 -7.23
C MET A 211 10.94 -9.35 -6.67
N ASP A 212 10.44 -8.12 -6.81
CA ASP A 212 9.02 -7.84 -6.61
C ASP A 212 8.19 -8.69 -7.61
N PRO A 213 7.17 -9.43 -7.15
CA PRO A 213 6.34 -10.27 -8.01
C PRO A 213 5.73 -9.54 -9.22
N ASP A 214 5.43 -8.24 -9.10
CA ASP A 214 4.87 -7.41 -10.19
C ASP A 214 5.80 -7.30 -11.41
N TYR A 215 7.09 -7.59 -11.20
CA TYR A 215 8.13 -7.47 -12.21
C TYR A 215 8.73 -8.81 -12.63
N GLN A 216 8.42 -9.89 -11.90
CA GLN A 216 9.11 -11.15 -12.09
C GLN A 216 8.86 -11.76 -13.48
N GLU A 217 7.72 -11.48 -14.10
CA GLU A 217 7.40 -11.92 -15.46
C GLU A 217 8.19 -11.19 -16.56
N ASP A 218 8.70 -9.99 -16.27
CA ASP A 218 9.49 -9.20 -17.22
C ASP A 218 10.99 -9.56 -17.19
N VAL A 219 11.43 -10.32 -16.17
CA VAL A 219 12.82 -10.74 -15.99
C VAL A 219 13.11 -12.03 -16.76
N ILE A 220 14.11 -12.00 -17.65
CA ILE A 220 14.57 -13.18 -18.39
C ILE A 220 15.85 -13.81 -17.83
N ARG A 221 16.64 -13.03 -17.07
CA ARG A 221 17.82 -13.48 -16.32
C ARG A 221 18.25 -12.43 -15.30
N TYR A 222 19.07 -12.85 -14.35
CA TYR A 222 19.85 -11.97 -13.49
C TYR A 222 21.32 -12.00 -13.88
N GLU A 223 21.99 -10.88 -13.66
CA GLU A 223 23.43 -10.74 -13.82
C GLU A 223 24.04 -10.18 -12.54
N ILE A 224 25.19 -10.71 -12.15
CA ILE A 224 26.00 -10.16 -11.06
C ILE A 224 27.14 -9.38 -11.68
N VAL A 225 27.23 -8.09 -11.36
CA VAL A 225 28.41 -7.27 -11.61
C VAL A 225 29.27 -7.32 -10.36
N HIS A 226 30.42 -7.98 -10.47
CA HIS A 226 31.41 -8.11 -9.41
C HIS A 226 32.63 -7.24 -9.75
N ASP A 227 32.92 -6.26 -8.91
CA ASP A 227 34.09 -5.41 -8.99
C ASP A 227 35.06 -5.73 -7.86
N ASP A 228 36.22 -6.26 -8.23
CA ASP A 228 37.31 -6.59 -7.33
C ASP A 228 38.13 -5.34 -6.98
N GLN A 229 37.98 -4.85 -5.75
CA GLN A 229 38.72 -3.69 -5.25
C GLN A 229 40.02 -4.09 -4.54
N GLY A 230 40.41 -5.37 -4.61
CA GLY A 230 41.69 -5.88 -4.10
C GLY A 230 42.91 -5.40 -4.90
N VAL A 231 44.09 -5.94 -4.56
CA VAL A 231 45.32 -5.71 -5.32
C VAL A 231 45.29 -6.58 -6.58
N VAL A 232 44.59 -6.10 -7.60
CA VAL A 232 44.51 -6.79 -8.90
C VAL A 232 45.88 -6.75 -9.62
N ALA A 233 46.37 -7.90 -10.05
CA ALA A 233 47.55 -7.98 -10.90
C ALA A 233 47.35 -7.15 -12.19
N SER A 234 48.41 -6.49 -12.67
CA SER A 234 48.31 -5.64 -13.86
C SER A 234 47.83 -6.45 -15.07
N GLY A 235 46.66 -6.11 -15.62
CA GLY A 235 46.09 -6.74 -16.82
C GLY A 235 44.92 -7.70 -16.57
N SER A 236 44.50 -7.93 -15.32
CA SER A 236 43.26 -8.66 -15.01
C SER A 236 42.04 -7.73 -15.06
N ASP A 237 40.91 -8.25 -15.56
CA ASP A 237 39.63 -7.54 -15.53
C ASP A 237 39.14 -7.40 -14.08
N ARG A 238 39.16 -6.15 -13.61
CA ARG A 238 38.71 -5.76 -12.26
C ARG A 238 37.22 -5.98 -12.08
N VAL A 239 36.44 -5.78 -13.15
CA VAL A 239 34.99 -5.92 -13.16
C VAL A 239 34.62 -7.13 -14.01
N ARG A 240 33.78 -8.01 -13.47
CA ARG A 240 33.26 -9.20 -14.14
C ARG A 240 31.75 -9.16 -14.11
N VAL A 241 31.13 -9.52 -15.23
CA VAL A 241 29.68 -9.73 -15.32
C VAL A 241 29.43 -11.23 -15.39
N ILE A 242 28.62 -11.73 -14.47
CA ILE A 242 28.31 -13.14 -14.31
C ILE A 242 26.81 -13.32 -14.59
N ASP A 243 26.49 -13.95 -15.72
CA ASP A 243 25.12 -14.41 -15.99
C ASP A 243 24.80 -15.59 -15.08
N VAL A 244 23.80 -15.42 -14.21
CA VAL A 244 23.35 -16.44 -13.26
C VAL A 244 21.99 -17.03 -13.65
N GLY A 245 21.49 -16.71 -14.85
CA GLY A 245 20.19 -17.13 -15.34
C GLY A 245 19.07 -16.66 -14.41
N MET A 246 18.07 -17.51 -14.18
CA MET A 246 16.95 -17.21 -13.28
C MET A 246 17.20 -17.61 -11.83
N ASN A 247 18.43 -17.91 -11.44
CA ASN A 247 18.76 -18.16 -10.03
C ASN A 247 18.54 -16.89 -9.21
N THR A 248 18.15 -17.04 -7.95
CA THR A 248 17.95 -15.93 -6.99
C THR A 248 19.00 -15.91 -5.88
N SER A 249 20.08 -16.70 -6.08
CA SER A 249 21.23 -16.73 -5.17
C SER A 249 22.48 -17.18 -5.90
N TYR A 250 23.63 -16.77 -5.41
CA TYR A 250 24.93 -17.12 -5.98
C TYR A 250 26.05 -17.05 -4.95
N THR A 251 27.04 -17.94 -5.07
CA THR A 251 28.27 -17.90 -4.27
C THR A 251 29.43 -17.45 -5.15
N LEU A 252 29.92 -16.23 -4.93
CA LEU A 252 31.23 -15.81 -5.44
C LEU A 252 32.29 -16.57 -4.67
N SER A 253 33.04 -17.44 -5.36
CA SER A 253 34.11 -18.26 -4.79
C SER A 253 35.47 -17.84 -5.35
N ASP A 254 36.55 -18.39 -4.79
CA ASP A 254 37.93 -18.11 -5.21
C ASP A 254 38.27 -16.61 -5.23
N LEU A 255 37.72 -15.89 -4.25
CA LEU A 255 37.99 -14.47 -4.07
C LEU A 255 39.33 -14.25 -3.36
N ASP A 256 39.96 -13.12 -3.68
CA ASP A 256 41.17 -12.69 -2.99
C ASP A 256 40.89 -12.50 -1.51
N LYS A 257 41.78 -13.03 -0.67
CA LYS A 257 41.64 -12.96 0.77
C LYS A 257 41.82 -11.53 1.26
N TYR A 258 41.03 -11.13 2.26
CA TYR A 258 41.17 -9.83 2.93
C TYR A 258 41.05 -8.63 1.98
N SER A 259 40.22 -8.78 0.96
CA SER A 259 40.03 -7.81 -0.11
C SER A 259 38.58 -7.31 -0.16
N LEU A 260 38.43 -6.06 -0.59
CA LEU A 260 37.11 -5.45 -0.75
C LEU A 260 36.54 -5.86 -2.11
N HIS A 261 35.27 -6.26 -2.13
CA HIS A 261 34.54 -6.60 -3.33
C HIS A 261 33.25 -5.81 -3.37
N VAL A 262 32.93 -5.23 -4.52
CA VAL A 262 31.66 -4.54 -4.76
C VAL A 262 30.80 -5.41 -5.65
N ILE A 263 29.56 -5.64 -5.23
CA ILE A 263 28.62 -6.54 -5.88
C ILE A 263 27.37 -5.73 -6.22
N THR A 264 26.86 -5.93 -7.43
CA THR A 264 25.57 -5.41 -7.88
C THR A 264 24.84 -6.55 -8.57
N VAL A 265 23.55 -6.72 -8.28
CA VAL A 265 22.69 -7.66 -9.00
C VAL A 265 21.74 -6.85 -9.88
N ASN A 266 21.64 -7.24 -11.14
CA ASN A 266 20.75 -6.64 -12.13
C ASN A 266 19.73 -7.67 -12.58
N ALA A 267 18.46 -7.27 -12.67
CA ALA A 267 17.41 -8.02 -13.36
C ALA A 267 17.33 -7.54 -14.81
N ILE A 268 17.36 -8.46 -15.77
CA ILE A 268 17.50 -8.13 -17.19
C ILE A 268 16.22 -8.51 -17.96
N THR A 269 15.76 -7.60 -18.83
CA THR A 269 14.60 -7.76 -19.71
C THR A 269 14.95 -8.40 -21.05
N SER A 270 13.92 -8.81 -21.80
CA SER A 270 14.06 -9.51 -23.09
C SER A 270 14.78 -8.72 -24.19
N ASP A 271 14.77 -7.39 -24.10
CA ASP A 271 15.51 -6.48 -24.99
C ASP A 271 16.97 -6.28 -24.57
N GLY A 272 17.40 -6.90 -23.46
CA GLY A 272 18.73 -6.77 -22.87
C GLY A 272 18.89 -5.58 -21.93
N GLY A 273 17.82 -4.82 -21.65
CA GLY A 273 17.82 -3.72 -20.69
C GLY A 273 17.89 -4.19 -19.23
N THR A 274 18.33 -3.30 -18.34
CA THR A 274 18.24 -3.53 -16.88
C THR A 274 16.89 -3.03 -16.37
N LEU A 275 16.04 -3.96 -15.93
CA LEU A 275 14.75 -3.66 -15.32
C LEU A 275 14.90 -3.08 -13.92
N ALA A 276 15.79 -3.67 -13.13
CA ALA A 276 16.03 -3.34 -11.74
C ALA A 276 17.49 -3.63 -11.37
N SER A 277 18.02 -2.90 -10.40
CA SER A 277 19.37 -3.10 -9.87
C SER A 277 19.35 -2.90 -8.35
N THR A 278 20.11 -3.72 -7.63
CA THR A 278 20.25 -3.63 -6.17
C THR A 278 21.14 -2.46 -5.72
N GLY A 279 21.70 -1.71 -6.68
CA GLY A 279 22.83 -0.83 -6.43
C GLY A 279 24.09 -1.60 -5.99
N SER A 280 25.13 -0.85 -5.63
CA SER A 280 26.43 -1.40 -5.28
C SER A 280 26.55 -1.65 -3.77
N SER A 281 26.81 -2.91 -3.40
CA SER A 281 27.07 -3.33 -2.03
C SER A 281 28.52 -3.80 -1.86
N ALA A 282 29.19 -3.34 -0.81
CA ALA A 282 30.61 -3.62 -0.58
C ALA A 282 30.83 -4.62 0.55
N TYR A 283 31.69 -5.61 0.31
CA TYR A 283 32.00 -6.70 1.22
C TYR A 283 33.50 -6.88 1.36
N LEU A 284 33.99 -7.06 2.58
CA LEU A 284 35.37 -7.44 2.85
C LEU A 284 35.42 -8.94 3.10
N THR A 285 36.12 -9.69 2.26
CA THR A 285 36.38 -11.12 2.51
C THR A 285 37.25 -11.26 3.75
N THR A 286 36.77 -11.94 4.78
CA THR A 286 37.51 -12.12 6.02
C THR A 286 37.01 -13.34 6.76
N ASP A 287 37.92 -14.03 7.45
CA ASP A 287 37.63 -15.02 8.48
C ASP A 287 37.60 -14.41 9.89
N THR A 288 37.84 -13.10 10.00
CA THR A 288 37.96 -12.38 11.25
C THR A 288 36.71 -11.57 11.53
N PHE A 289 36.01 -11.89 12.63
CA PHE A 289 34.91 -11.06 13.12
C PHE A 289 35.46 -9.72 13.63
N LEU A 290 35.19 -8.63 12.90
CA LEU A 290 35.55 -7.29 13.33
C LEU A 290 34.53 -6.81 14.38
N TYR A 291 34.86 -7.02 15.65
CA TYR A 291 34.10 -6.40 16.75
C TYR A 291 34.36 -4.89 16.73
N LEU A 292 33.38 -4.10 16.26
CA LEU A 292 33.40 -2.67 16.50
C LEU A 292 33.26 -2.44 18.03
N PRO A 293 34.15 -1.65 18.66
CA PRO A 293 34.05 -1.39 20.08
C PRO A 293 32.70 -0.73 20.39
N ALA A 294 31.98 -1.30 21.35
CA ALA A 294 30.71 -0.73 21.82
C ALA A 294 30.96 0.68 22.35
N VAL A 295 30.38 1.68 21.67
CA VAL A 295 30.36 3.05 22.19
C VAL A 295 29.37 3.06 23.36
N LYS A 296 29.88 3.06 24.59
CA LYS A 296 29.07 3.42 25.77
C LYS A 296 28.63 4.87 25.58
N ARG A 297 27.34 5.08 25.29
CA ARG A 297 26.66 6.34 25.56
C ARG A 297 26.21 6.38 27.01
#